data_AF-A0A939W8H3-F1
#
_entry.id   AF-A0A939W8H3-F1
#
_cell.length_a   1.000
_cell.length_b   1.000
_cell.length_c   1.000
_cell.angle_alpha   90.00
_cell.angle_beta   90.00
_cell.angle_gamma   90.00
#
_symmetry.space_group_name_H-M   'P 1'
#
loop_
_entity.id
_entity.type
_entity.pdbx_description
1 polymer ?
#
loop_
_entity_poly.entity_id
_entity_poly.type
_entity_poly.pdbx_seq_one_letter_code
_entity_poly.pdbx_strand_id
1 'polypeptide(L)'
;GTQLGTQAGAEKPAQEAADEARRQEQARAEAEAKKQEARRQEQARAEAEAKKQEARRQEQARAEAEAKKQEAKKQEQARAEAEAKKQEAKKQEQAQPSKIKTGKVVVFARDKGATVRLSSAEAIDYRHMVLKEPDRVVLDLQGSWNVSATGVPRNVLVTNIRFGSFPGRTRVVIDMKGTPRQTRLSQSKDRRQLDVRVDQ
;
A
#
# COMPACT_ATOMS: atom_id res chain seq x y z
N GLY A 1 -13.98 -92.36 -89.88
CA GLY A 1 -15.10 -91.40 -89.92
C GLY A 1 -14.84 -90.32 -88.90
N THR A 2 -14.98 -89.05 -89.33
CA THR A 2 -15.62 -87.90 -88.65
C THR A 2 -15.66 -87.95 -87.10
N GLN A 3 -15.30 -86.92 -86.32
CA GLN A 3 -15.82 -85.55 -86.39
C GLN A 3 -15.13 -84.58 -85.40
N LEU A 4 -15.24 -83.29 -85.75
CA LEU A 4 -14.82 -82.04 -85.11
C LEU A 4 -15.42 -81.73 -83.72
N GLY A 5 -14.77 -80.79 -83.03
CA GLY A 5 -15.39 -79.83 -82.09
C GLY A 5 -14.74 -79.80 -80.72
N THR A 6 -14.57 -78.70 -79.99
CA THR A 6 -14.85 -77.27 -80.18
C THR A 6 -14.05 -76.53 -79.09
N GLN A 7 -13.62 -75.30 -79.38
CA GLN A 7 -13.05 -74.35 -78.43
C GLN A 7 -13.96 -74.02 -77.23
N ALA A 8 -13.32 -73.41 -76.24
CA ALA A 8 -13.82 -72.42 -75.28
C ALA A 8 -14.42 -72.94 -73.96
N GLY A 9 -13.72 -72.63 -72.87
CA GLY A 9 -14.23 -72.83 -71.52
C GLY A 9 -13.20 -72.64 -70.41
N ALA A 10 -12.45 -71.53 -70.40
CA ALA A 10 -11.45 -71.28 -69.34
C ALA A 10 -11.52 -69.86 -68.71
N GLU A 11 -12.59 -69.08 -68.90
CA GLU A 11 -12.63 -67.69 -68.40
C GLU A 11 -13.74 -67.37 -67.38
N LYS A 12 -14.75 -68.23 -67.18
CA LYS A 12 -15.87 -67.93 -66.26
C LYS A 12 -15.54 -67.91 -64.74
N PRO A 13 -14.71 -68.79 -64.16
CA PRO A 13 -14.51 -68.79 -62.70
C PRO A 13 -13.56 -67.69 -62.19
N ALA A 14 -12.74 -67.09 -63.07
CA ALA A 14 -11.80 -66.03 -62.70
C ALA A 14 -12.46 -64.64 -62.61
N GLN A 15 -13.48 -64.37 -63.43
CA GLN A 15 -14.21 -63.10 -63.43
C GLN A 15 -15.12 -62.93 -62.19
N GLU A 16 -15.80 -64.01 -61.77
CA GLU A 16 -16.71 -63.97 -60.62
C GLU A 16 -15.96 -63.79 -59.29
N ALA A 17 -14.80 -64.43 -59.14
CA ALA A 17 -13.90 -64.24 -57.99
C ALA A 17 -13.29 -62.82 -57.95
N ALA A 18 -13.01 -62.22 -59.11
CA ALA A 18 -12.50 -60.85 -59.19
C ALA A 18 -13.58 -59.82 -58.80
N ASP A 19 -14.83 -60.02 -59.20
CA ASP A 19 -15.95 -59.16 -58.81
C ASP A 19 -16.28 -59.28 -57.31
N GLU A 20 -16.20 -60.47 -56.73
CA GLU A 20 -16.41 -60.67 -55.29
C GLU A 20 -15.30 -60.03 -54.44
N ALA A 21 -14.03 -60.17 -54.84
CA ALA A 21 -12.90 -59.50 -54.21
C ALA A 21 -13.07 -57.97 -54.25
N ARG A 22 -13.53 -57.43 -55.40
CA ARG A 22 -13.77 -56.00 -55.58
C ARG A 22 -14.92 -55.47 -54.72
N ARG A 23 -15.99 -56.26 -54.53
CA ARG A 23 -17.08 -55.93 -53.59
C ARG A 23 -16.62 -55.95 -52.13
N GLN A 24 -15.78 -56.92 -51.75
CA GLN A 24 -15.22 -56.96 -50.39
C GLN A 24 -14.26 -55.79 -50.13
N GLU A 25 -13.45 -55.41 -51.13
CA GLU A 25 -12.59 -54.23 -51.06
C GLU A 25 -13.41 -52.94 -50.95
N GLN A 26 -14.48 -52.81 -51.73
CA GLN A 26 -15.39 -51.67 -51.68
C GLN A 26 -16.13 -51.59 -50.32
N ALA A 27 -16.59 -52.72 -49.77
CA ALA A 27 -17.22 -52.77 -48.45
C ALA A 27 -16.24 -52.41 -47.31
N ARG A 28 -14.97 -52.83 -47.42
CA ARG A 28 -13.91 -52.43 -46.47
C ARG A 28 -13.60 -50.94 -46.58
N ALA A 29 -13.54 -50.40 -47.80
CA ALA A 29 -13.34 -48.97 -48.02
C ALA A 29 -14.48 -48.12 -47.45
N GLU A 30 -15.75 -48.53 -47.62
CA GLU A 30 -16.90 -47.86 -47.00
C GLU A 30 -16.89 -47.96 -45.47
N ALA A 31 -16.52 -49.11 -44.91
CA ALA A 31 -16.41 -49.28 -43.46
C ALA A 31 -15.31 -48.40 -42.86
N GLU A 32 -14.17 -48.27 -43.55
CA GLU A 32 -13.08 -47.40 -43.14
C GLU A 32 -13.46 -45.91 -43.26
N ALA A 33 -14.16 -45.52 -44.33
CA ALA A 33 -14.67 -44.17 -44.52
C ALA A 33 -15.64 -43.76 -43.40
N LYS A 34 -16.59 -44.63 -43.03
CA LYS A 34 -17.52 -44.38 -41.91
C LYS A 34 -16.79 -44.26 -40.57
N LYS A 35 -15.74 -45.06 -40.34
CA LYS A 35 -14.92 -44.98 -39.13
C LYS A 35 -14.11 -43.69 -39.06
N GLN A 36 -13.58 -43.21 -40.19
CA GLN A 36 -12.91 -41.92 -40.26
C GLN A 36 -13.88 -40.75 -40.05
N GLU A 37 -15.08 -40.81 -40.60
CA GLU A 37 -16.11 -39.78 -40.40
C GLU A 37 -16.55 -39.69 -38.94
N ALA A 38 -16.80 -40.82 -38.28
CA ALA A 38 -17.13 -40.86 -36.84
C ALA A 38 -16.03 -40.23 -35.97
N ARG A 39 -14.76 -40.53 -36.27
CA ARG A 39 -13.61 -39.91 -35.56
C ARG A 39 -13.52 -38.40 -35.79
N ARG A 40 -13.80 -37.91 -36.99
CA ARG A 40 -13.83 -36.46 -37.27
C ARG A 40 -14.96 -35.76 -36.51
N GLN A 41 -16.13 -36.38 -36.43
CA GLN A 41 -17.26 -35.82 -35.66
C GLN A 41 -16.98 -35.79 -34.15
N GLU A 42 -16.31 -36.81 -33.61
CA GLU A 42 -15.90 -36.85 -32.20
C GLU A 42 -14.83 -35.78 -31.89
N GLN A 43 -13.83 -35.63 -32.75
CA GLN A 43 -12.82 -34.58 -32.63
C GLN A 43 -13.43 -33.17 -32.71
N ALA A 44 -14.37 -32.93 -33.63
CA ALA A 44 -15.06 -31.65 -33.76
C ALA A 44 -15.88 -31.30 -32.50
N ARG A 45 -16.53 -32.29 -31.87
CA ARG A 45 -17.26 -32.10 -30.61
C ARG A 45 -16.33 -31.80 -29.45
N ALA A 46 -15.21 -32.51 -29.33
CA ALA A 46 -14.21 -32.28 -28.30
C ALA A 46 -13.60 -30.87 -28.42
N GLU A 47 -13.30 -30.41 -29.64
CA GLU A 47 -12.75 -29.06 -29.87
C GLU A 47 -13.77 -27.96 -29.55
N ALA A 48 -15.05 -28.17 -29.88
CA ALA A 48 -16.12 -27.23 -29.54
C ALA A 48 -16.34 -27.13 -28.02
N GLU A 49 -16.25 -28.25 -27.29
CA GLU A 49 -16.37 -28.26 -25.83
C GLU A 49 -15.16 -27.59 -25.16
N ALA A 50 -13.95 -27.85 -25.65
CA ALA A 50 -12.73 -27.20 -25.17
C ALA A 50 -12.78 -25.67 -25.34
N LYS A 51 -13.20 -25.18 -26.52
CA LYS A 51 -13.38 -23.74 -26.79
C LYS A 51 -14.43 -23.10 -25.86
N LYS A 52 -15.52 -23.82 -25.57
CA LYS A 52 -16.56 -23.34 -24.64
C LYS A 52 -16.06 -23.27 -23.20
N GLN A 53 -15.27 -24.25 -22.75
CA GLN A 53 -14.66 -24.22 -21.42
C GLN A 53 -13.62 -23.10 -21.29
N GLU A 54 -12.81 -22.88 -22.32
CA GLU A 54 -11.82 -21.80 -22.32
C GLU A 54 -12.49 -20.42 -22.25
N ALA A 55 -13.53 -20.18 -23.06
CA ALA A 55 -14.31 -18.94 -23.02
C ALA A 55 -14.89 -18.67 -21.62
N ARG A 56 -15.44 -19.70 -20.96
CA ARG A 56 -16.00 -19.58 -19.61
C ARG A 56 -14.94 -19.27 -18.54
N ARG A 57 -13.73 -19.82 -18.67
CA ARG A 57 -12.59 -19.48 -17.79
C ARG A 57 -12.12 -18.05 -17.98
N GLN A 58 -12.07 -17.57 -19.22
CA GLN A 58 -11.67 -16.18 -19.51
C GLN A 58 -12.71 -15.17 -18.97
N GLU A 59 -14.00 -15.49 -19.05
CA GLU A 59 -15.07 -14.65 -18.49
C GLU A 59 -15.00 -14.59 -16.96
N GLN A 60 -14.80 -15.73 -16.29
CA GLN A 60 -14.63 -15.78 -14.83
C GLN A 60 -13.39 -15.01 -14.37
N ALA A 61 -12.26 -15.13 -15.07
CA ALA A 61 -11.04 -14.40 -14.75
C ALA A 61 -11.22 -12.88 -14.89
N ARG A 62 -11.98 -12.41 -15.90
CA ARG A 62 -12.31 -10.99 -16.07
C ARG A 62 -13.22 -10.48 -14.95
N ALA A 63 -14.25 -11.25 -14.58
CA ALA A 63 -15.16 -10.89 -13.50
C ALA A 63 -14.43 -10.77 -12.14
N GLU A 64 -13.50 -11.69 -11.85
CA GLU A 64 -12.71 -11.65 -10.61
C GLU A 64 -11.72 -10.47 -10.59
N ALA A 65 -11.09 -10.17 -11.73
CA ALA A 65 -10.21 -9.01 -11.87
C ALA A 65 -10.97 -7.68 -11.68
N GLU A 66 -12.19 -7.58 -12.22
CA GLU A 66 -13.04 -6.41 -12.05
C GLU A 66 -13.50 -6.24 -10.60
N ALA A 67 -13.92 -7.32 -9.93
CA ALA A 67 -14.30 -7.31 -8.53
C ALA A 67 -13.15 -6.83 -7.62
N LYS A 68 -11.92 -7.34 -7.83
CA LYS A 68 -10.73 -6.90 -7.06
C LYS A 68 -10.42 -5.41 -7.29
N LYS A 69 -10.59 -4.91 -8.52
CA LYS A 69 -10.36 -3.50 -8.84
C LYS A 69 -11.40 -2.57 -8.19
N GLN A 70 -12.67 -2.99 -8.13
CA GLN A 70 -13.72 -2.24 -7.45
C GLN A 70 -13.51 -2.22 -5.93
N GLU A 71 -13.10 -3.35 -5.33
CA GLU A 71 -12.80 -3.40 -3.90
C GLU A 71 -11.60 -2.51 -3.51
N ALA A 72 -10.51 -2.54 -4.30
CA ALA A 72 -9.36 -1.68 -4.09
C ALA A 72 -9.73 -0.18 -4.13
N LYS A 73 -10.56 0.22 -5.10
CA LYS A 73 -11.02 1.61 -5.23
C LYS A 73 -11.90 2.06 -4.05
N LYS A 74 -12.73 1.16 -3.53
CA LYS A 74 -13.58 1.44 -2.35
C LYS A 74 -12.73 1.58 -1.07
N GLN A 75 -11.68 0.78 -0.92
CA GLN A 75 -10.75 0.89 0.22
C GLN A 75 -9.90 2.18 0.15
N GLU A 76 -9.46 2.59 -1.03
CA GLU A 76 -8.72 3.84 -1.24
C GLU A 76 -9.59 5.07 -0.92
N GLN A 77 -10.83 5.08 -1.41
CA GLN A 77 -11.78 6.15 -1.10
C GLN A 77 -12.10 6.23 0.41
N ALA A 78 -12.30 5.09 1.08
CA ALA A 78 -12.55 5.06 2.52
C ALA A 78 -11.33 5.58 3.33
N ARG A 79 -10.10 5.30 2.89
CA ARG A 79 -8.88 5.85 3.52
C ARG A 79 -8.76 7.35 3.29
N ALA A 80 -8.99 7.83 2.06
CA ALA A 80 -8.96 9.25 1.74
C ALA A 80 -10.02 10.05 2.53
N GLU A 81 -11.23 9.51 2.68
CA GLU A 81 -12.31 10.14 3.43
C GLU A 81 -12.04 10.14 4.94
N ALA A 82 -11.46 9.06 5.48
CA ALA A 82 -11.02 9.01 6.88
C ALA A 82 -9.88 10.00 7.16
N GLU A 83 -8.94 10.16 6.23
CA GLU A 83 -7.86 11.13 6.35
C GLU A 83 -8.37 12.57 6.26
N ALA A 84 -9.28 12.86 5.33
CA ALA A 84 -9.94 14.16 5.20
C ALA A 84 -10.74 14.53 6.46
N LYS A 85 -11.55 13.61 7.01
CA LYS A 85 -12.27 13.83 8.28
C LYS A 85 -11.32 14.09 9.46
N LYS A 86 -10.16 13.42 9.50
CA LYS A 86 -9.15 13.64 10.55
C LYS A 86 -8.44 14.98 10.41
N GLN A 87 -8.22 15.46 9.18
CA GLN A 87 -7.67 16.79 8.92
C GLN A 87 -8.69 17.89 9.22
N GLU A 88 -9.96 17.68 8.88
CA GLU A 88 -11.06 18.63 9.16
C GLU A 88 -11.34 18.74 10.67
N ALA A 89 -11.37 17.62 11.39
CA ALA A 89 -11.50 17.62 12.86
C ALA A 89 -10.35 18.37 13.55
N LYS A 90 -9.10 18.22 13.07
CA LYS A 90 -7.96 18.99 13.58
C LYS A 90 -8.08 20.50 13.30
N LYS A 91 -8.68 20.88 12.17
CA LYS A 91 -8.89 22.27 11.80
C LYS A 91 -10.04 22.90 12.60
N GLN A 92 -11.08 22.14 12.91
CA GLN A 92 -12.20 22.56 13.76
C GLN A 92 -11.81 22.64 15.24
N GLU A 93 -10.96 21.74 15.75
CA GLU A 93 -10.41 21.84 17.11
C GLU A 93 -9.49 23.07 17.29
N GLN A 94 -8.82 23.52 16.22
CA GLN A 94 -8.05 24.77 16.22
C GLN A 94 -8.90 26.05 16.14
N ALA A 95 -10.19 25.96 15.79
CA ALA A 95 -11.05 27.13 15.55
C ALA A 95 -11.86 27.58 16.77
N GLN A 96 -11.91 26.79 17.85
CA GLN A 96 -12.48 27.27 19.12
C GLN A 96 -11.48 28.21 19.81
N PRO A 97 -11.93 29.30 20.46
CA PRO A 97 -11.04 30.19 21.20
C PRO A 97 -10.44 29.43 22.39
N SER A 98 -9.32 28.75 22.16
CA SER A 98 -8.61 28.00 23.19
C SER A 98 -8.15 28.98 24.26
N LYS A 99 -8.61 28.80 25.50
CA LYS A 99 -8.13 29.54 26.66
C LYS A 99 -6.61 29.67 26.62
N ILE A 100 -6.09 30.90 26.64
CA ILE A 100 -4.65 31.15 26.61
C ILE A 100 -4.07 30.75 27.98
N LYS A 101 -3.19 29.74 27.99
CA LYS A 101 -2.46 29.31 29.19
C LYS A 101 -1.32 30.27 29.48
N THR A 102 -0.87 30.34 30.74
CA THR A 102 0.29 31.18 31.11
C THR A 102 1.46 30.32 31.58
N GLY A 103 2.67 30.72 31.20
CA GLY A 103 3.92 30.08 31.62
C GLY A 103 5.03 31.08 31.94
N LYS A 104 5.96 30.67 32.80
CA LYS A 104 7.18 31.43 33.13
C LYS A 104 8.41 30.59 32.83
N VAL A 105 9.36 31.18 32.12
CA VAL A 105 10.67 30.60 31.82
C VAL A 105 11.74 31.26 32.67
N VAL A 106 12.55 30.45 33.35
CA VAL A 106 13.73 30.88 34.09
C VAL A 106 14.92 30.06 33.62
N VAL A 107 16.05 30.73 33.35
CA VAL A 107 17.29 30.07 32.93
C VAL A 107 18.28 30.07 34.08
N PHE A 108 18.66 28.88 34.53
CA PHE A 108 19.70 28.68 35.54
C PHE A 108 21.02 28.36 34.83
N ALA A 109 21.99 29.27 34.93
CA ALA A 109 23.33 29.01 34.43
C ALA A 109 24.01 27.89 35.23
N ARG A 110 24.85 27.11 34.54
CA ARG A 110 25.68 26.03 35.09
C ARG A 110 27.07 26.14 34.47
N ASP A 111 28.05 25.47 35.08
CA ASP A 111 29.45 25.51 34.62
C ASP A 111 29.62 25.06 33.16
N LYS A 112 28.86 24.04 32.74
CA LYS A 112 28.94 23.43 31.41
C LYS A 112 27.72 23.67 30.53
N GLY A 113 26.80 24.54 30.92
CA GLY A 113 25.57 24.74 30.17
C GLY A 113 24.48 25.40 30.99
N ALA A 114 23.22 25.04 30.79
CA ALA A 114 22.10 25.68 31.48
C ALA A 114 20.95 24.70 31.76
N THR A 115 20.12 25.05 32.73
CA THR A 115 18.78 24.48 32.90
C THR A 115 17.74 25.55 32.61
N VAL A 116 16.95 25.34 31.58
CA VAL A 116 15.80 26.18 31.22
C VAL A 116 14.56 25.56 31.85
N ARG A 117 13.97 26.24 32.83
CA ARG A 117 12.78 25.79 33.54
C ARG A 117 11.56 26.53 33.02
N LEU A 118 10.57 25.80 32.54
CA LEU A 118 9.22 26.30 32.27
C LEU A 118 8.29 25.87 33.41
N SER A 119 7.60 26.83 34.01
CA SER A 119 6.59 26.60 35.06
C SER A 119 5.24 27.17 34.67
N SER A 120 4.16 26.50 35.07
CA SER A 120 2.77 26.89 34.77
C SER A 120 1.82 26.50 35.92
N ALA A 121 0.65 27.13 35.96
CA ALA A 121 -0.47 26.67 36.78
C ALA A 121 -1.22 25.49 36.15
N GLU A 122 -1.08 25.29 34.83
CA GLU A 122 -1.75 24.23 34.06
C GLU A 122 -0.73 23.18 33.58
N ALA A 123 -1.21 21.99 33.24
CA ALA A 123 -0.35 20.93 32.74
C ALA A 123 0.30 21.33 31.40
N ILE A 124 1.59 21.02 31.27
CA ILE A 124 2.43 21.31 30.11
C ILE A 124 2.50 20.04 29.26
N ASP A 125 1.71 20.00 28.19
CA ASP A 125 1.86 18.99 27.15
C ASP A 125 2.79 19.52 26.06
N TYR A 126 3.81 18.75 25.68
CA TYR A 126 4.86 19.25 24.79
C TYR A 126 5.49 18.18 23.89
N ARG A 127 6.13 18.64 22.82
CA ARG A 127 7.10 17.89 22.01
C ARG A 127 8.42 18.65 21.99
N HIS A 128 9.54 17.94 21.90
CA HIS A 128 10.85 18.58 21.75
C HIS A 128 11.58 18.10 20.49
N MET A 129 12.50 18.94 20.00
CA MET A 129 13.44 18.60 18.93
C MET A 129 14.74 19.40 19.11
N VAL A 130 15.85 18.83 18.66
CA VAL A 130 17.14 19.53 18.58
C VAL A 130 17.43 19.79 17.10
N LEU A 131 17.65 21.05 16.75
CA LEU A 131 17.93 21.49 15.38
C LEU A 131 19.38 21.96 15.28
N LYS A 132 19.95 21.81 14.09
CA LYS A 132 21.28 22.33 13.72
C LYS A 132 21.10 23.55 12.82
N GLU A 133 22.17 24.34 12.68
CA GLU A 133 22.26 25.51 11.79
C GLU A 133 21.18 26.60 11.99
N PRO A 134 21.32 27.48 13.00
CA PRO A 134 22.16 27.32 14.20
C PRO A 134 21.64 26.23 15.15
N ASP A 135 22.46 25.82 16.13
CA ASP A 135 22.09 24.85 17.15
C ASP A 135 20.98 25.40 18.07
N ARG A 136 19.88 24.64 18.20
CA ARG A 136 18.70 25.05 18.98
C ARG A 136 18.00 23.85 19.60
N VAL A 137 17.50 24.01 20.81
CA VAL A 137 16.48 23.11 21.37
C VAL A 137 15.14 23.78 21.24
N VAL A 138 14.16 23.08 20.67
CA VAL A 138 12.82 23.60 20.44
C VAL A 138 11.84 22.78 21.25
N LEU A 139 10.94 23.47 21.96
CA LEU A 139 9.79 22.91 22.66
C LEU A 139 8.51 23.43 22.01
N ASP A 140 7.70 22.52 21.47
CA ASP A 140 6.36 22.83 21.02
C ASP A 140 5.38 22.50 22.14
N LEU A 141 4.83 23.53 22.79
CA LEU A 141 3.78 23.42 23.81
C LEU A 141 2.42 23.32 23.12
N GLN A 142 1.58 22.36 23.55
CA GLN A 142 0.23 22.21 23.00
C GLN A 142 -0.67 23.38 23.43
N GLY A 143 -1.37 23.97 22.47
CA GLY A 143 -2.28 25.10 22.65
C GLY A 143 -1.59 26.47 22.62
N SER A 144 -2.37 27.50 22.94
CA SER A 144 -1.92 28.89 22.97
C SER A 144 -1.41 29.25 24.37
N TRP A 145 -0.19 29.77 24.44
CA TRP A 145 0.47 30.13 25.69
C TRP A 145 0.97 31.57 25.64
N ASN A 146 0.72 32.32 26.72
CA ASN A 146 1.44 33.53 27.04
C ASN A 146 2.62 33.18 27.94
N VAL A 147 3.83 33.16 27.37
CA VAL A 147 5.05 32.76 28.07
C VAL A 147 5.96 33.97 28.26
N SER A 148 6.41 34.18 29.49
CA SER A 148 7.39 35.22 29.84
C SER A 148 8.73 34.60 30.25
N ALA A 149 9.84 35.30 30.01
CA ALA A 149 11.17 34.88 30.46
C ALA A 149 11.84 35.97 31.30
N THR A 150 12.63 35.58 32.30
CA THR A 150 13.46 36.50 33.10
C THR A 150 14.74 36.95 32.40
N GLY A 151 14.92 36.58 31.12
CA GLY A 151 16.18 36.75 30.39
C GLY A 151 17.16 35.61 30.58
N VAL A 152 18.23 35.61 29.76
CA VAL A 152 19.30 34.61 29.79
C VAL A 152 20.50 35.23 30.52
N PRO A 153 20.90 34.71 31.70
CA PRO A 153 22.15 35.13 32.34
C PRO A 153 23.35 34.72 31.49
N ARG A 154 24.52 35.34 31.71
CA ARG A 154 25.76 34.98 31.00
C ARG A 154 25.99 33.47 31.12
N ASN A 155 26.03 32.79 29.97
CA ASN A 155 26.12 31.34 29.91
C ASN A 155 27.11 30.86 28.86
N VAL A 156 27.71 29.69 29.08
CA VAL A 156 28.67 29.10 28.15
C VAL A 156 28.02 28.50 26.91
N LEU A 157 26.74 28.13 26.93
CA LEU A 157 26.09 27.41 25.82
C LEU A 157 24.84 28.12 25.29
N VAL A 158 23.90 28.46 26.17
CA VAL A 158 22.62 29.10 25.81
C VAL A 158 22.82 30.59 25.60
N THR A 159 22.33 31.11 24.48
CA THR A 159 22.49 32.52 24.10
C THR A 159 21.19 33.31 24.19
N ASN A 160 20.05 32.67 23.89
CA ASN A 160 18.76 33.35 23.87
C ASN A 160 17.59 32.38 24.09
N ILE A 161 16.44 32.91 24.50
CA ILE A 161 15.16 32.20 24.54
C ILE A 161 14.16 32.99 23.68
N ARG A 162 13.54 32.32 22.71
CA ARG A 162 12.52 32.91 21.84
C ARG A 162 11.18 32.22 21.98
N PHE A 163 10.12 32.96 21.72
CA PHE A 163 8.75 32.47 21.74
C PHE A 163 8.09 32.73 20.39
N GLY A 164 7.41 31.73 19.85
CA GLY A 164 6.65 31.83 18.61
C GLY A 164 5.24 31.28 18.77
N SER A 165 4.25 32.02 18.30
CA SER A 165 2.86 31.55 18.25
C SER A 165 2.60 30.83 16.92
N PHE A 166 1.96 29.66 16.98
CA PHE A 166 1.56 28.88 15.81
C PHE A 166 0.13 28.36 16.02
N PRO A 167 -0.62 28.01 14.95
CA PRO A 167 -1.94 27.41 15.10
C PRO A 167 -1.90 26.16 16.00
N GLY A 168 -2.62 26.23 17.13
CA GLY A 168 -2.74 25.14 18.10
C GLY A 168 -1.48 24.82 18.92
N ARG A 169 -0.41 25.63 18.86
CA ARG A 169 0.81 25.40 19.66
C ARG A 169 1.61 26.68 19.89
N THR A 170 2.37 26.71 20.99
CA THR A 170 3.36 27.77 21.27
C THR A 170 4.74 27.17 21.28
N ARG A 171 5.66 27.75 20.52
CA ARG A 171 7.04 27.27 20.38
C ARG A 171 7.98 28.07 21.28
N VAL A 172 8.69 27.39 22.16
CA VAL A 172 9.84 27.93 22.90
C VAL A 172 11.12 27.46 22.20
N VAL A 173 12.02 28.38 21.87
CA VAL A 173 13.31 28.05 21.23
C VAL A 173 14.42 28.48 22.17
N ILE A 174 15.31 27.55 22.50
CA ILE A 174 16.55 27.77 23.25
C ILE A 174 17.66 27.82 22.23
N ASP A 175 18.13 29.03 21.94
CA ASP A 175 19.24 29.24 21.01
C ASP A 175 20.57 28.96 21.72
N MET A 176 21.47 28.27 21.03
CA MET A 176 22.77 27.87 21.56
C MET A 176 23.88 28.29 20.60
N LYS A 177 25.07 28.54 21.14
CA LYS A 177 26.26 28.90 20.35
C LYS A 177 27.02 27.69 19.78
N GLY A 178 26.58 26.48 20.12
CA GLY A 178 27.15 25.22 19.64
C GLY A 178 26.29 24.02 20.01
N THR A 179 26.60 22.87 19.44
CA THR A 179 25.83 21.65 19.66
C THR A 179 25.97 21.16 21.11
N PRO A 180 24.86 20.95 21.84
CA PRO A 180 24.92 20.37 23.18
C PRO A 180 25.41 18.92 23.10
N ARG A 181 26.32 18.51 24.00
CA ARG A 181 26.66 17.09 24.19
C ARG A 181 25.47 16.30 24.73
N GLN A 182 24.68 16.93 25.57
CA GLN A 182 23.50 16.31 26.18
C GLN A 182 22.36 17.31 26.31
N THR A 183 21.17 16.86 25.91
CA THR A 183 19.89 17.53 26.18
C THR A 183 19.03 16.57 27.00
N ARG A 184 18.66 16.96 28.22
CA ARG A 184 17.81 16.16 29.12
C ARG A 184 16.56 16.94 29.48
N LEU A 185 15.40 16.31 29.33
CA LEU A 185 14.12 16.85 29.72
C LEU A 185 13.62 16.13 30.98
N SER A 186 13.17 16.89 31.96
CA SER A 186 12.60 16.37 33.21
C SER A 186 11.32 17.10 33.51
N GLN A 187 10.20 16.37 33.53
CA GLN A 187 8.89 16.93 33.84
C GLN A 187 8.46 16.53 35.26
N SER A 188 7.84 17.46 36.00
CA SER A 188 7.26 17.17 37.31
C SER A 188 6.07 16.21 37.19
N LYS A 189 5.73 15.49 38.28
CA LYS A 189 4.62 14.52 38.30
C LYS A 189 3.28 15.14 37.94
N ASP A 190 3.03 16.37 38.39
CA ASP A 190 1.82 17.15 38.10
C ASP A 190 1.86 17.83 36.72
N ARG A 191 2.97 17.66 35.98
CA ARG A 191 3.23 18.22 34.65
C ARG A 191 3.23 19.74 34.58
N ARG A 192 3.33 20.44 35.71
CA ARG A 192 3.32 21.91 35.80
C ARG A 192 4.71 22.53 35.72
N GLN A 193 5.76 21.73 35.75
CA GLN A 193 7.14 22.15 35.55
C GLN A 193 7.85 21.25 34.55
N LEU A 194 8.58 21.86 33.62
CA LEU A 194 9.46 21.19 32.66
C LEU A 194 10.85 21.82 32.73
N ASP A 195 11.85 21.02 33.06
CA ASP A 195 13.25 21.40 33.03
C ASP A 195 13.93 20.84 31.78
N VAL A 196 14.52 21.72 30.98
CA VAL A 196 15.39 21.37 29.86
C VAL A 196 16.82 21.69 30.24
N ARG A 197 17.60 20.66 30.49
CA ARG A 197 19.02 20.78 30.77
C ARG A 197 19.82 20.54 29.50
N VAL A 198 20.68 21.49 29.17
CA VAL A 198 21.63 21.41 28.06
C VAL A 198 23.05 21.57 28.61
N ASP A 199 23.93 20.65 28.25
CA ASP A 199 25.35 20.65 28.65
C ASP A 199 26.24 20.53 27.39
N GLN A 200 27.38 21.23 27.41
CA GLN A 200 28.44 21.24 26.39
C GLN A 200 29.49 20.16 26.65
#